data_AF-A0A5B2W1Z2-F1
#
_entry.id   AF-A0A5B2W1Z2-F1
#
_cell.length_a   1.000
_cell.length_b   1.000
_cell.length_c   1.000
_cell.angle_alpha   90.00
_cell.angle_beta   90.00
_cell.angle_gamma   90.00
#
_symmetry.space_group_name_H-M   'P 1'
#
loop_
_entity.id
_entity.type
_entity.pdbx_description
1 polymer ?
#
loop_
_entity_poly.entity_id
_entity_poly.type
_entity_poly.pdbx_seq_one_letter_code
_entity_poly.pdbx_strand_id
1 'polypeptide(L)'
;MIRTILAAASLSLLMSAGAQAACAFRNEVPLKSLTGSFEAWKAVTGAMNECGNVQAELDANFRQKQPPAFAANPSLYHIGGVANGTLTPLMNAGTIRPLDDLVAKYGQNLSPNQLIRNDGRIMAVAMMVNSQHLMYREDILQELGIPAPKTWDDVLAAAEKIKASGKLQYPLSGTYKAGLDLALEFINMYLGFGGQFTKADNTPAVNSEAGLKSLAMLKRISGYMDPEYLVADSTYVQKQFQQGKIAMANLWASRAAALDDPKESQVVGKVAMAAAPLAMAGGKPATTMWWDGIVVAKNIKDAEAEAAFRVAMEGIDTEMVKANNDTAVWLIKGFEPGRFAKGVVASAMGGAPNYPSTTAMGLMQTALGERLPDFMTGKATAEQTLAAIEASYLARAREQGLVR
;
A
#
# COMPACT_ATOMS: atom_id res chain seq x y z
N MET A 1 33.44 64.95 -42.75
CA MET A 1 32.17 64.37 -43.23
C MET A 1 32.25 62.86 -43.08
N ILE A 2 31.73 62.33 -41.98
CA ILE A 2 31.66 60.89 -41.70
C ILE A 2 30.17 60.56 -41.76
N ARG A 3 29.78 59.66 -42.68
CA ARG A 3 28.43 59.11 -42.76
C ARG A 3 28.47 57.64 -42.35
N THR A 4 27.68 57.41 -41.31
CA THR A 4 27.27 56.18 -40.65
C THR A 4 26.68 55.15 -41.63
N ILE A 5 27.07 53.88 -41.48
CA ILE A 5 26.28 52.72 -41.94
C ILE A 5 26.07 51.82 -40.73
N LEU A 6 24.81 51.49 -40.49
CA LEU A 6 24.25 50.74 -39.37
C LEU A 6 23.57 49.46 -39.91
N ALA A 7 23.55 48.43 -39.05
CA ALA A 7 22.74 47.20 -39.09
C ALA A 7 23.18 46.09 -40.07
N ALA A 8 23.11 44.79 -39.75
CA ALA A 8 22.36 44.10 -38.69
C ALA A 8 23.11 42.83 -38.24
N ALA A 9 23.21 42.63 -36.92
CA ALA A 9 23.55 41.33 -36.34
C ALA A 9 22.25 40.66 -35.88
N SER A 10 21.87 39.59 -36.56
CA SER A 10 20.74 38.73 -36.20
C SER A 10 21.09 37.92 -34.94
N LEU A 11 20.52 38.32 -33.81
CA LEU A 11 20.59 37.57 -32.56
C LEU A 11 19.57 36.41 -32.63
N SER A 12 20.05 35.22 -32.98
CA SER A 12 19.27 33.99 -32.90
C SER A 12 19.06 33.61 -31.44
N LEU A 13 17.92 34.01 -30.86
CA LEU A 13 17.41 33.47 -29.60
C LEU A 13 17.08 31.99 -29.81
N LEU A 14 18.03 31.11 -29.45
CA LEU A 14 17.76 29.71 -29.17
C LEU A 14 16.91 29.65 -27.89
N MET A 15 15.58 29.76 -28.05
CA MET A 15 14.68 29.25 -27.03
C MET A 15 14.81 27.73 -27.06
N SER A 16 15.56 27.20 -26.10
CA SER A 16 15.47 25.80 -25.70
C SER A 16 14.05 25.57 -25.17
N ALA A 17 13.13 25.20 -26.08
CA ALA A 17 11.88 24.58 -25.70
C ALA A 17 12.24 23.23 -25.06
N GLY A 18 12.33 23.21 -23.73
CA GLY A 18 12.28 21.97 -22.99
C GLY A 18 10.96 21.29 -23.34
N ALA A 19 11.05 20.15 -24.02
CA ALA A 19 9.90 19.28 -24.19
C ALA A 19 9.60 18.61 -22.83
N GLN A 20 9.07 19.38 -21.88
CA GLN A 20 8.18 18.83 -20.87
C GLN A 20 6.93 18.42 -21.66
N ALA A 21 6.68 17.13 -21.80
CA ALA A 21 5.42 16.67 -22.34
C ALA A 21 4.32 17.19 -21.40
N ALA A 22 3.62 18.23 -21.84
CA ALA A 22 2.46 18.75 -21.14
C ALA A 22 1.38 17.66 -21.13
N CYS A 23 0.59 17.61 -20.05
CA CYS A 23 -0.65 16.84 -19.98
C CYS A 23 -1.43 16.96 -21.30
N ALA A 24 -2.07 15.87 -21.75
CA ALA A 24 -2.72 15.81 -23.07
C ALA A 24 -3.84 16.85 -23.25
N PHE A 25 -4.28 17.48 -22.16
CA PHE A 25 -5.19 18.60 -22.17
C PHE A 25 -4.91 19.59 -21.03
N ARG A 26 -5.43 20.81 -21.14
CA ARG A 26 -5.44 21.77 -20.04
C ARG A 26 -6.73 21.63 -19.24
N ASN A 27 -6.62 21.36 -17.94
CA ASN A 27 -7.76 21.31 -17.05
C ASN A 27 -8.11 22.72 -16.54
N GLU A 28 -9.36 23.12 -16.73
CA GLU A 28 -9.89 24.41 -16.27
C GLU A 28 -10.72 24.27 -14.99
N VAL A 29 -11.13 23.05 -14.62
CA VAL A 29 -11.97 22.79 -13.44
C VAL A 29 -11.09 22.70 -12.19
N PRO A 30 -11.38 23.42 -11.10
CA PRO A 30 -10.67 23.26 -9.84
C PRO A 30 -10.94 21.87 -9.24
N LEU A 31 -9.91 21.02 -9.19
CA LEU A 31 -10.00 19.66 -8.69
C LEU A 31 -9.17 19.47 -7.44
N LYS A 32 -9.62 18.55 -6.58
CA LYS A 32 -8.93 18.18 -5.33
C LYS A 32 -8.83 16.67 -5.25
N SER A 33 -7.66 16.14 -4.88
CA SER A 33 -7.47 14.71 -4.62
C SER A 33 -7.02 14.44 -3.20
N LEU A 34 -7.47 13.33 -2.62
CA LEU A 34 -7.00 12.82 -1.32
C LEU A 34 -6.50 11.38 -1.47
N THR A 35 -5.23 11.15 -1.21
CA THR A 35 -4.54 9.88 -1.44
C THR A 35 -3.61 9.51 -0.28
N GLY A 36 -3.06 8.29 -0.31
CA GLY A 36 -2.04 7.87 0.66
C GLY A 36 -0.70 8.58 0.44
N SER A 37 0.08 8.73 1.50
CA SER A 37 1.39 9.39 1.45
C SER A 37 2.54 8.38 1.20
N PHE A 38 2.78 8.06 -0.07
CA PHE A 38 3.92 7.25 -0.54
C PHE A 38 4.32 7.59 -1.98
N GLU A 39 5.51 7.16 -2.41
CA GLU A 39 6.16 7.62 -3.66
C GLU A 39 5.32 7.39 -4.91
N ALA A 40 4.62 6.27 -5.04
CA ALA A 40 3.75 6.04 -6.19
C ALA A 40 2.58 7.05 -6.27
N TRP A 41 1.94 7.41 -5.14
CA TRP A 41 0.93 8.48 -5.16
C TRP A 41 1.53 9.85 -5.45
N LYS A 42 2.77 10.11 -5.02
CA LYS A 42 3.49 11.35 -5.36
C LYS A 42 3.77 11.44 -6.85
N ALA A 43 4.14 10.34 -7.50
CA ALA A 43 4.31 10.27 -8.95
C ALA A 43 2.99 10.50 -9.69
N VAL A 44 1.95 9.76 -9.31
CA VAL A 44 0.61 9.86 -9.93
C VAL A 44 0.02 11.25 -9.78
N THR A 45 0.01 11.80 -8.56
CA THR A 45 -0.53 13.15 -8.32
C THR A 45 0.35 14.25 -8.89
N GLY A 46 1.67 14.02 -9.01
CA GLY A 46 2.58 14.89 -9.74
C GLY A 46 2.18 15.03 -11.21
N ALA A 47 1.98 13.91 -11.91
CA ALA A 47 1.52 13.89 -13.29
C ALA A 47 0.11 14.51 -13.44
N MET A 48 -0.81 14.25 -12.50
CA MET A 48 -2.11 14.93 -12.48
C MET A 48 -1.99 16.46 -12.41
N ASN A 49 -1.04 16.98 -11.63
CA ASN A 49 -0.85 18.43 -11.45
C ASN A 49 -0.35 19.13 -12.73
N GLU A 50 0.29 18.41 -13.65
CA GLU A 50 0.76 18.95 -14.94
C GLU A 50 -0.40 19.41 -15.83
N CYS A 51 -1.63 18.89 -15.61
CA CYS A 51 -2.84 19.33 -16.29
C CYS A 51 -3.34 20.72 -15.85
N GLY A 52 -2.86 21.23 -14.72
CA GLY A 52 -3.30 22.50 -14.13
C GLY A 52 -4.62 22.41 -13.35
N ASN A 53 -4.87 23.37 -12.46
CA ASN A 53 -6.07 23.44 -11.60
C ASN A 53 -6.34 22.17 -10.77
N VAL A 54 -5.29 21.44 -10.37
CA VAL A 54 -5.38 20.28 -9.46
C VAL A 54 -4.66 20.60 -8.16
N GLN A 55 -5.30 20.29 -7.03
CA GLN A 55 -4.71 20.34 -5.71
C GLN A 55 -4.68 18.93 -5.11
N ALA A 56 -3.48 18.37 -4.98
CA ALA A 56 -3.29 17.06 -4.39
C ALA A 56 -2.98 17.14 -2.88
N GLU A 57 -3.74 16.39 -2.07
CA GLU A 57 -3.43 16.11 -0.67
C GLU A 57 -2.96 14.64 -0.53
N LEU A 58 -1.74 14.47 -0.03
CA LEU A 58 -1.17 13.16 0.33
C LEU A 58 -1.10 13.09 1.85
N ASP A 59 -1.89 12.20 2.44
CA ASP A 59 -2.02 12.13 3.90
C ASP A 59 -1.89 10.68 4.41
N ALA A 60 -1.12 10.48 5.47
CA ALA A 60 -0.99 9.16 6.10
C ALA A 60 -2.31 8.67 6.72
N ASN A 61 -3.16 9.59 7.13
CA ASN A 61 -4.49 9.37 7.73
C ASN A 61 -5.63 9.49 6.71
N PHE A 62 -5.35 9.46 5.41
CA PHE A 62 -6.36 9.60 4.36
C PHE A 62 -7.55 8.64 4.54
N ARG A 63 -7.32 7.42 5.06
CA ARG A 63 -8.35 6.41 5.30
C ARG A 63 -9.44 6.87 6.28
N GLN A 64 -9.08 7.72 7.25
CA GLN A 64 -10.01 8.28 8.24
C GLN A 64 -10.72 9.53 7.69
N LYS A 65 -10.00 10.34 6.89
CA LYS A 65 -10.50 11.59 6.32
C LYS A 65 -11.42 11.38 5.11
N GLN A 66 -11.14 10.38 4.29
CA GLN A 66 -11.78 10.18 2.99
C GLN A 66 -13.28 9.87 3.09
N PRO A 67 -13.76 8.94 3.95
CA PRO A 67 -15.19 8.65 4.03
C PRO A 67 -16.08 9.86 4.34
N PRO A 68 -15.85 10.67 5.41
CA PRO A 68 -16.68 11.84 5.66
C PRO A 68 -16.52 12.91 4.57
N ALA A 69 -15.33 13.05 3.97
CA ALA A 69 -15.10 14.02 2.91
C ALA A 69 -15.85 13.68 1.61
N PHE A 70 -15.98 12.39 1.28
CA PHE A 70 -16.76 11.89 0.16
C PHE A 70 -18.28 11.93 0.43
N ALA A 71 -18.68 11.79 1.69
CA ALA A 71 -20.08 11.88 2.10
C ALA A 71 -20.65 13.32 2.08
N ALA A 72 -19.79 14.34 2.18
CA ALA A 72 -20.20 15.74 2.08
C ALA A 72 -20.93 16.05 0.75
N ASN A 73 -21.73 17.11 0.74
CA ASN A 73 -22.50 17.55 -0.43
C ASN A 73 -22.41 19.09 -0.63
N PRO A 74 -21.65 19.58 -1.63
CA PRO A 74 -20.80 18.81 -2.54
C PRO A 74 -19.65 18.13 -1.78
N SER A 75 -19.08 17.08 -2.37
CA SER A 75 -17.92 16.40 -1.79
C SER A 75 -16.73 17.36 -1.66
N LEU A 76 -15.93 17.19 -0.60
CA LEU A 76 -14.75 18.02 -0.38
C LEU A 76 -13.59 17.66 -1.33
N TYR A 77 -13.60 16.46 -1.90
CA TYR A 77 -12.61 15.96 -2.85
C TYR A 77 -13.29 15.37 -4.07
N HIS A 78 -12.64 15.50 -5.23
CA HIS A 78 -13.13 14.96 -6.49
C HIS A 78 -12.58 13.56 -6.76
N ILE A 79 -11.30 13.36 -6.41
CA ILE A 79 -10.52 12.16 -6.69
C ILE A 79 -10.06 11.54 -5.37
N GLY A 80 -10.22 10.23 -5.23
CA GLY A 80 -9.81 9.49 -4.05
C GLY A 80 -8.81 8.39 -4.41
N GLY A 81 -7.71 8.31 -3.66
CA GLY A 81 -6.88 7.12 -3.66
C GLY A 81 -7.48 6.06 -2.73
N VAL A 82 -7.62 4.83 -3.22
CA VAL A 82 -8.17 3.70 -2.46
C VAL A 82 -7.29 2.47 -2.60
N ALA A 83 -7.51 1.52 -1.70
CA ALA A 83 -7.04 0.15 -1.81
C ALA A 83 -8.19 -0.81 -1.47
N ASN A 84 -7.95 -2.12 -1.54
CA ASN A 84 -8.93 -3.17 -1.23
C ASN A 84 -9.82 -2.88 -0.01
N GLY A 85 -9.23 -2.48 1.12
CA GLY A 85 -9.93 -2.25 2.38
C GLY A 85 -10.60 -0.87 2.52
N THR A 86 -10.26 0.13 1.70
CA THR A 86 -10.89 1.47 1.75
C THR A 86 -11.92 1.68 0.66
N LEU A 87 -11.94 0.85 -0.37
CA LEU A 87 -12.99 0.86 -1.38
C LEU A 87 -14.35 0.48 -0.79
N THR A 88 -14.41 -0.62 -0.02
CA THR A 88 -15.67 -1.19 0.49
C THR A 88 -16.50 -0.20 1.31
N PRO A 89 -15.96 0.56 2.28
CA PRO A 89 -16.74 1.55 3.02
C PRO A 89 -17.36 2.64 2.14
N LEU A 90 -16.62 3.13 1.12
CA LEU A 90 -17.12 4.16 0.20
C LEU A 90 -18.22 3.62 -0.72
N MET A 91 -18.07 2.37 -1.17
CA MET A 91 -19.10 1.67 -1.94
C MET A 91 -20.37 1.46 -1.13
N ASN A 92 -20.25 0.95 0.11
CA ASN A 92 -21.39 0.71 0.98
C ASN A 92 -22.13 2.01 1.34
N ALA A 93 -21.40 3.11 1.51
CA ALA A 93 -21.97 4.44 1.73
C ALA A 93 -22.56 5.06 0.45
N GLY A 94 -22.30 4.49 -0.73
CA GLY A 94 -22.76 5.00 -2.01
C GLY A 94 -22.18 6.37 -2.37
N THR A 95 -20.97 6.69 -1.89
CA THR A 95 -20.33 8.01 -2.04
C THR A 95 -19.37 8.11 -3.22
N ILE A 96 -19.16 7.01 -3.95
CA ILE A 96 -18.35 6.96 -5.16
C ILE A 96 -19.20 6.68 -6.41
N ARG A 97 -18.77 7.25 -7.53
CA ARG A 97 -19.44 7.17 -8.83
C ARG A 97 -19.02 5.91 -9.59
N PRO A 98 -19.95 5.16 -10.22
CA PRO A 98 -19.61 4.18 -11.26
C PRO A 98 -18.89 4.84 -12.45
N LEU A 99 -17.80 4.24 -12.89
CA LEU A 99 -16.89 4.81 -13.88
C LEU A 99 -17.14 4.31 -15.30
N ASP A 100 -18.16 3.47 -15.54
CA ASP A 100 -18.39 2.81 -16.84
C ASP A 100 -18.44 3.79 -18.02
N ASP A 101 -19.23 4.87 -17.92
CA ASP A 101 -19.34 5.90 -18.96
C ASP A 101 -18.04 6.68 -19.16
N LEU A 102 -17.32 6.94 -18.07
CA LEU A 102 -16.06 7.68 -18.09
C LEU A 102 -14.93 6.83 -18.69
N VAL A 103 -14.89 5.53 -18.36
CA VAL A 103 -13.97 4.56 -18.95
C VAL A 103 -14.27 4.37 -20.43
N ALA A 104 -15.54 4.29 -20.84
CA ALA A 104 -15.91 4.18 -22.25
C ALA A 104 -15.43 5.40 -23.08
N LYS A 105 -15.46 6.60 -22.49
CA LYS A 105 -15.04 7.85 -23.15
C LYS A 105 -13.53 8.09 -23.10
N TYR A 106 -12.87 7.80 -21.98
CA TYR A 106 -11.50 8.26 -21.70
C TYR A 106 -10.53 7.16 -21.24
N GLY A 107 -11.00 5.91 -21.08
CA GLY A 107 -10.23 4.80 -20.52
C GLY A 107 -9.58 3.88 -21.55
N GLN A 108 -9.35 4.32 -22.79
CA GLN A 108 -8.88 3.46 -23.89
C GLN A 108 -7.49 2.87 -23.67
N ASN A 109 -6.69 3.47 -22.77
CA ASN A 109 -5.37 2.98 -22.39
C ASN A 109 -5.39 2.04 -21.18
N LEU A 110 -6.57 1.82 -20.56
CA LEU A 110 -6.70 0.94 -19.40
C LEU A 110 -6.73 -0.52 -19.82
N SER A 111 -6.03 -1.35 -19.06
CA SER A 111 -6.06 -2.81 -19.21
C SER A 111 -7.18 -3.43 -18.36
N PRO A 112 -7.74 -4.60 -18.75
CA PRO A 112 -8.84 -5.23 -18.00
C PRO A 112 -8.55 -5.49 -16.52
N ASN A 113 -7.30 -5.80 -16.18
CA ASN A 113 -6.83 -6.03 -14.80
C ASN A 113 -6.77 -4.74 -13.95
N GLN A 114 -6.94 -3.56 -14.55
CA GLN A 114 -7.08 -2.29 -13.83
C GLN A 114 -8.54 -2.00 -13.45
N LEU A 115 -9.53 -2.64 -14.09
CA LEU A 115 -10.93 -2.30 -13.91
C LEU A 115 -11.52 -3.07 -12.73
N ILE A 116 -11.62 -2.40 -11.58
CA ILE A 116 -12.20 -3.00 -10.37
C ILE A 116 -13.71 -2.92 -10.45
N ARG A 117 -14.36 -4.09 -10.56
CA ARG A 117 -15.79 -4.21 -10.73
C ARG A 117 -16.49 -4.64 -9.45
N ASN A 118 -17.67 -4.07 -9.19
CA ASN A 118 -18.63 -4.56 -8.22
C ASN A 118 -20.04 -4.55 -8.83
N ASP A 119 -20.76 -5.68 -8.73
CA ASP A 119 -22.08 -5.86 -9.35
C ASP A 119 -22.10 -5.45 -10.83
N GLY A 120 -21.07 -5.86 -11.57
CA GLY A 120 -20.91 -5.58 -13.00
C GLY A 120 -20.42 -4.17 -13.35
N ARG A 121 -20.46 -3.21 -12.43
CA ARG A 121 -20.05 -1.81 -12.66
C ARG A 121 -18.60 -1.55 -12.29
N ILE A 122 -17.92 -0.69 -13.04
CA ILE A 122 -16.54 -0.28 -12.72
C ILE A 122 -16.61 0.74 -11.57
N MET A 123 -16.03 0.40 -10.42
CA MET A 123 -16.06 1.28 -9.24
C MET A 123 -14.72 1.95 -8.95
N ALA A 124 -13.61 1.41 -9.45
CA ALA A 124 -12.28 1.98 -9.32
C ALA A 124 -11.39 1.60 -10.50
N VAL A 125 -10.33 2.38 -10.72
CA VAL A 125 -9.24 2.05 -11.65
C VAL A 125 -7.98 1.78 -10.83
N ALA A 126 -7.53 0.52 -10.79
CA ALA A 126 -6.30 0.13 -10.12
C ALA A 126 -5.07 0.61 -10.90
N MET A 127 -4.09 1.14 -10.17
CA MET A 127 -2.84 1.69 -10.71
C MET A 127 -1.63 0.82 -10.41
N MET A 128 -1.65 0.07 -9.31
CA MET A 128 -0.52 -0.75 -8.87
C MET A 128 -0.97 -1.96 -8.06
N VAL A 129 -0.10 -2.96 -7.97
CA VAL A 129 -0.15 -4.06 -7.00
C VAL A 129 0.77 -3.75 -5.84
N ASN A 130 0.39 -4.19 -4.65
CA ASN A 130 1.19 -4.08 -3.45
C ASN A 130 1.08 -5.35 -2.62
N SER A 131 2.13 -5.70 -1.90
CA SER A 131 2.11 -6.73 -0.87
C SER A 131 3.22 -6.47 0.12
N GLN A 132 3.04 -6.94 1.36
CA GLN A 132 4.20 -7.08 2.24
C GLN A 132 5.06 -8.23 1.75
N HIS A 133 6.37 -8.03 1.78
CA HIS A 133 7.35 -9.05 1.44
C HIS A 133 8.65 -8.82 2.21
N LEU A 134 9.54 -9.82 2.23
CA LEU A 134 10.77 -9.73 3.00
C LEU A 134 11.74 -8.76 2.32
N MET A 135 12.05 -7.67 3.03
CA MET A 135 13.17 -6.79 2.73
C MET A 135 14.30 -7.12 3.70
N TYR A 136 15.53 -7.28 3.22
CA TYR A 136 16.67 -7.60 4.08
C TYR A 136 17.97 -6.94 3.63
N ARG A 137 18.85 -6.64 4.59
CA ARG A 137 20.22 -6.14 4.39
C ARG A 137 21.11 -7.28 3.91
N GLU A 138 21.23 -7.39 2.58
CA GLU A 138 22.01 -8.45 1.94
C GLU A 138 23.47 -8.43 2.36
N ASP A 139 24.04 -7.23 2.54
CA ASP A 139 25.41 -7.06 3.02
C ASP A 139 25.62 -7.63 4.43
N ILE A 140 24.68 -7.43 5.36
CA ILE A 140 24.76 -8.00 6.71
C ILE A 140 24.63 -9.52 6.68
N LEU A 141 23.71 -10.04 5.87
CA LEU A 141 23.50 -11.49 5.76
C LEU A 141 24.74 -12.17 5.14
N GLN A 142 25.31 -11.61 4.08
CA GLN A 142 26.52 -12.14 3.43
C GLN A 142 27.72 -12.13 4.37
N GLU A 143 27.95 -11.02 5.09
CA GLU A 143 29.06 -10.91 6.04
C GLU A 143 28.98 -11.99 7.15
N LEU A 144 27.78 -12.31 7.61
CA LEU A 144 27.54 -13.30 8.66
C LEU A 144 27.32 -14.73 8.13
N GLY A 145 27.43 -14.96 6.81
CA GLY A 145 27.17 -16.26 6.19
C GLY A 145 25.74 -16.77 6.38
N ILE A 146 24.77 -15.86 6.46
CA ILE A 146 23.35 -16.16 6.64
C ILE A 146 22.69 -16.24 5.24
N PRO A 147 22.06 -17.36 4.88
CA PRO A 147 21.31 -17.44 3.62
C PRO A 147 20.05 -16.57 3.68
N ALA A 148 19.55 -16.14 2.51
CA ALA A 148 18.29 -15.41 2.42
C ALA A 148 17.13 -16.21 3.07
N PRO A 149 16.43 -15.66 4.08
CA PRO A 149 15.37 -16.38 4.80
C PRO A 149 14.18 -16.72 3.90
N LYS A 150 13.60 -17.90 4.10
CA LYS A 150 12.40 -18.35 3.35
C LYS A 150 11.19 -18.51 4.26
N THR A 151 11.40 -18.85 5.52
CA THR A 151 10.35 -19.03 6.54
C THR A 151 10.51 -18.02 7.65
N TRP A 152 9.45 -17.79 8.43
CA TRP A 152 9.55 -16.94 9.62
C TRP A 152 10.53 -17.49 10.67
N ASP A 153 10.70 -18.82 10.75
CA ASP A 153 11.73 -19.42 11.61
C ASP A 153 13.15 -19.11 11.10
N ASP A 154 13.38 -19.09 9.79
CA ASP A 154 14.67 -18.64 9.21
C ASP A 154 14.93 -17.17 9.54
N VAL A 155 13.89 -16.32 9.48
CA VAL A 155 13.99 -14.89 9.85
C VAL A 155 14.38 -14.74 11.32
N LEU A 156 13.77 -15.49 12.22
CA LEU A 156 14.11 -15.47 13.66
C LEU A 156 15.54 -15.99 13.90
N ALA A 157 15.96 -17.06 13.21
CA ALA A 157 17.33 -17.57 13.31
C ALA A 157 18.37 -16.58 12.78
N ALA A 158 18.06 -15.88 11.68
CA ALA A 158 18.89 -14.81 11.15
C ALA A 158 18.95 -13.62 12.13
N ALA A 159 17.82 -13.23 12.71
CA ALA A 159 17.74 -12.17 13.72
C ALA A 159 18.61 -12.48 14.94
N GLU A 160 18.53 -13.70 15.48
CA GLU A 160 19.36 -14.14 16.61
C GLU A 160 20.85 -14.02 16.27
N LYS A 161 21.29 -14.52 15.11
CA LYS A 161 22.70 -14.42 14.69
C LYS A 161 23.16 -12.98 14.52
N ILE A 162 22.35 -12.11 13.93
CA ILE A 162 22.69 -10.69 13.76
C ILE A 162 22.81 -10.01 15.12
N LYS A 163 21.89 -10.28 16.04
CA LYS A 163 21.93 -9.73 17.40
C LYS A 163 23.15 -10.23 18.17
N ALA A 164 23.44 -11.53 18.11
CA ALA A 164 24.61 -12.14 18.77
C ALA A 164 25.94 -11.62 18.22
N SER A 165 25.99 -11.21 16.94
CA SER A 165 27.18 -10.57 16.36
C SER A 165 27.47 -9.16 16.91
N GLY A 166 26.51 -8.55 17.63
CA GLY A 166 26.61 -7.19 18.15
C GLY A 166 26.36 -6.09 17.11
N LYS A 167 26.07 -6.42 15.84
CA LYS A 167 25.83 -5.44 14.78
C LYS A 167 24.57 -4.61 15.00
N LEU A 168 23.48 -5.26 15.41
CA LEU A 168 22.17 -4.62 15.64
C LEU A 168 21.50 -5.25 16.86
N GLN A 169 21.15 -4.42 17.84
CA GLN A 169 20.40 -4.85 19.02
C GLN A 169 18.97 -5.32 18.66
N TYR A 170 18.35 -4.65 17.67
CA TYR A 170 17.00 -4.92 17.18
C TYR A 170 17.05 -5.18 15.68
N PRO A 171 17.39 -6.40 15.25
CA PRO A 171 17.60 -6.70 13.83
C PRO A 171 16.30 -6.76 13.02
N LEU A 172 15.14 -6.88 13.67
CA LEU A 172 13.83 -6.94 13.02
C LEU A 172 13.02 -5.67 13.24
N SER A 173 12.12 -5.40 12.30
CA SER A 173 10.96 -4.54 12.51
C SER A 173 9.78 -5.02 11.65
N GLY A 174 8.61 -4.42 11.84
CA GLY A 174 7.38 -4.74 11.12
C GLY A 174 6.31 -3.69 11.41
N THR A 175 5.21 -3.73 10.66
CA THR A 175 4.15 -2.72 10.81
C THR A 175 3.23 -3.07 11.97
N TYR A 176 3.72 -2.88 13.19
CA TYR A 176 3.07 -3.33 14.43
C TYR A 176 2.29 -2.22 15.14
N LYS A 177 2.16 -1.04 14.54
CA LYS A 177 1.34 0.04 15.08
C LYS A 177 -0.05 -0.48 15.48
N ALA A 178 -0.45 -0.17 16.71
CA ALA A 178 -1.74 -0.60 17.24
C ALA A 178 -2.91 -0.17 16.31
N GLY A 179 -3.88 -1.05 16.12
CA GLY A 179 -4.95 -0.87 15.16
C GLY A 179 -4.68 -1.62 13.85
N LEU A 180 -4.81 -0.91 12.73
CA LEU A 180 -4.84 -1.51 11.39
C LEU A 180 -3.55 -2.26 11.05
N ASP A 181 -2.39 -1.65 11.28
CA ASP A 181 -1.11 -2.25 10.89
C ASP A 181 -0.91 -3.61 11.59
N LEU A 182 -1.06 -3.66 12.92
CA LEU A 182 -0.99 -4.90 13.68
C LEU A 182 -2.06 -5.94 13.28
N ALA A 183 -3.26 -5.48 12.93
CA ALA A 183 -4.30 -6.37 12.41
C ALA A 183 -3.88 -7.04 11.10
N LEU A 184 -3.22 -6.30 10.19
CA LEU A 184 -2.74 -6.82 8.91
C LEU A 184 -1.61 -7.84 9.08
N GLU A 185 -0.69 -7.62 10.03
CA GLU A 185 0.34 -8.61 10.37
C GLU A 185 -0.29 -9.92 10.86
N PHE A 186 -1.32 -9.85 11.71
CA PHE A 186 -2.07 -11.03 12.13
C PHE A 186 -2.78 -11.70 10.96
N ILE A 187 -3.48 -10.94 10.12
CA ILE A 187 -4.22 -11.45 8.95
C ILE A 187 -3.28 -12.24 8.03
N ASN A 188 -2.12 -11.67 7.72
CA ASN A 188 -1.12 -12.29 6.86
C ASN A 188 -0.58 -13.59 7.47
N MET A 189 -0.26 -13.59 8.75
CA MET A 189 0.20 -14.78 9.47
C MET A 189 -0.89 -15.85 9.57
N TYR A 190 -2.12 -15.45 9.88
CA TYR A 190 -3.27 -16.33 10.04
C TYR A 190 -3.62 -17.07 8.75
N LEU A 191 -3.64 -16.36 7.62
CA LEU A 191 -3.79 -16.97 6.31
C LEU A 191 -2.59 -17.87 5.96
N GLY A 192 -1.37 -17.47 6.34
CA GLY A 192 -0.17 -18.29 6.18
C GLY A 192 -0.24 -19.64 6.91
N PHE A 193 -0.91 -19.68 8.07
CA PHE A 193 -1.20 -20.90 8.82
C PHE A 193 -2.48 -21.64 8.36
N GLY A 194 -3.10 -21.20 7.26
CA GLY A 194 -4.31 -21.83 6.70
C GLY A 194 -5.61 -21.48 7.42
N GLY A 195 -5.62 -20.39 8.19
CA GLY A 195 -6.79 -19.91 8.91
C GLY A 195 -7.94 -19.45 7.99
N GLN A 196 -9.15 -19.46 8.54
CA GLN A 196 -10.36 -18.99 7.88
C GLN A 196 -11.07 -17.98 8.78
N PHE A 197 -11.30 -16.76 8.31
CA PHE A 197 -11.85 -15.69 9.17
C PHE A 197 -13.29 -15.96 9.61
N THR A 198 -14.09 -16.50 8.69
CA THR A 198 -15.52 -16.75 8.90
C THR A 198 -15.92 -18.09 8.31
N LYS A 199 -16.96 -18.70 8.88
CA LYS A 199 -17.67 -19.84 8.31
C LYS A 199 -18.64 -19.37 7.22
N ALA A 200 -19.30 -20.31 6.55
CA ALA A 200 -20.25 -20.03 5.48
C ALA A 200 -21.46 -19.17 5.91
N ASP A 201 -21.80 -19.18 7.21
CA ASP A 201 -22.88 -18.39 7.80
C ASP A 201 -22.42 -17.03 8.38
N ASN A 202 -21.21 -16.58 8.00
CA ASN A 202 -20.52 -15.39 8.51
C ASN A 202 -20.17 -15.41 10.00
N THR A 203 -20.38 -16.51 10.73
CA THR A 203 -19.87 -16.62 12.11
C THR A 203 -18.33 -16.67 12.11
N PRO A 204 -17.64 -16.07 13.10
CA PRO A 204 -16.18 -16.02 13.09
C PRO A 204 -15.57 -17.41 13.35
N ALA A 205 -14.34 -17.61 12.89
CA ALA A 205 -13.55 -18.82 13.09
C ALA A 205 -12.08 -18.54 13.44
N VAL A 206 -11.76 -17.32 13.88
CA VAL A 206 -10.38 -16.91 14.18
C VAL A 206 -9.85 -17.53 15.46
N ASN A 207 -10.72 -17.85 16.42
CA ASN A 207 -10.35 -18.57 17.64
C ASN A 207 -10.10 -20.06 17.33
N SER A 208 -8.88 -20.34 16.90
CA SER A 208 -8.48 -21.60 16.28
C SER A 208 -6.98 -21.84 16.50
N GLU A 209 -6.50 -23.04 16.19
CA GLU A 209 -5.07 -23.37 16.22
C GLU A 209 -4.23 -22.41 15.36
N ALA A 210 -4.72 -22.05 14.16
CA ALA A 210 -4.07 -21.07 13.30
C ALA A 210 -4.00 -19.68 13.97
N GLY A 211 -5.03 -19.30 14.72
CA GLY A 211 -5.06 -18.04 15.48
C GLY A 211 -4.01 -18.02 16.58
N LEU A 212 -3.91 -19.10 17.36
CA LEU A 212 -2.92 -19.26 18.41
C LEU A 212 -1.49 -19.25 17.85
N LYS A 213 -1.24 -19.98 16.75
CA LYS A 213 0.07 -19.97 16.05
C LYS A 213 0.44 -18.59 15.53
N SER A 214 -0.54 -17.84 15.03
CA SER A 214 -0.32 -16.48 14.55
C SER A 214 0.11 -15.55 15.67
N LEU A 215 -0.62 -15.54 16.79
CA LEU A 215 -0.26 -14.74 17.96
C LEU A 215 1.12 -15.13 18.50
N ALA A 216 1.40 -16.42 18.63
CA ALA A 216 2.69 -16.92 19.08
C ALA A 216 3.84 -16.47 18.16
N MET A 217 3.67 -16.56 16.83
CA MET A 217 4.68 -16.10 15.88
C MET A 217 4.89 -14.59 15.96
N LEU A 218 3.83 -13.79 15.98
CA LEU A 218 3.94 -12.33 16.12
C LEU A 218 4.70 -11.93 17.40
N LYS A 219 4.46 -12.63 18.51
CA LYS A 219 5.16 -12.41 19.78
C LYS A 219 6.64 -12.81 19.72
N ARG A 220 6.98 -13.92 19.04
CA ARG A 220 8.38 -14.32 18.81
C ARG A 220 9.13 -13.27 18.00
N ILE A 221 8.52 -12.78 16.91
CA ILE A 221 9.11 -11.74 16.06
C ILE A 221 9.35 -10.46 16.86
N SER A 222 8.37 -10.04 17.69
CA SER A 222 8.50 -8.80 18.46
C SER A 222 9.64 -8.84 19.50
N GLY A 223 10.16 -10.02 19.87
CA GLY A 223 11.33 -10.16 20.74
C GLY A 223 12.66 -9.67 20.12
N TYR A 224 12.66 -9.45 18.80
CA TYR A 224 13.82 -8.95 18.03
C TYR A 224 13.61 -7.53 17.49
N MET A 225 12.50 -6.90 17.84
CA MET A 225 12.17 -5.52 17.46
C MET A 225 12.50 -4.54 18.58
N ASP A 226 12.60 -3.26 18.22
CA ASP A 226 12.61 -2.17 19.20
C ASP A 226 11.36 -2.29 20.13
N PRO A 227 11.49 -2.16 21.46
CA PRO A 227 10.39 -2.33 22.40
C PRO A 227 9.17 -1.42 22.13
N GLU A 228 9.37 -0.30 21.43
CA GLU A 228 8.30 0.61 21.02
C GLU A 228 7.58 0.18 19.73
N TYR A 229 7.72 -1.09 19.29
CA TYR A 229 7.14 -1.60 18.03
C TYR A 229 5.62 -1.33 17.85
N LEU A 230 4.85 -1.11 18.92
CA LEU A 230 3.42 -0.77 18.84
C LEU A 230 3.11 0.64 18.31
N VAL A 231 4.12 1.46 18.01
CA VAL A 231 3.96 2.73 17.28
C VAL A 231 4.49 2.65 15.85
N ALA A 232 5.09 1.54 15.46
CA ALA A 232 5.77 1.37 14.18
C ALA A 232 4.79 1.13 13.03
N ASP A 233 4.44 2.18 12.28
CA ASP A 233 3.78 2.05 10.98
C ASP A 233 4.80 1.84 9.85
N SER A 234 4.28 1.62 8.63
CA SER A 234 5.13 1.42 7.44
C SER A 234 6.16 2.53 7.18
N THR A 235 5.87 3.79 7.55
CA THR A 235 6.81 4.91 7.38
C THR A 235 7.91 4.85 8.45
N TYR A 236 7.54 4.52 9.69
CA TYR A 236 8.50 4.30 10.76
C TYR A 236 9.49 3.18 10.40
N VAL A 237 8.99 2.03 9.95
CA VAL A 237 9.84 0.89 9.53
C VAL A 237 10.74 1.26 8.34
N GLN A 238 10.21 1.97 7.34
CA GLN A 238 11.00 2.49 6.22
C GLN A 238 12.15 3.36 6.72
N LYS A 239 11.89 4.29 7.64
CA LYS A 239 12.92 5.18 8.21
C LYS A 239 13.95 4.42 9.04
N GLN A 240 13.56 3.37 9.76
CA GLN A 240 14.51 2.48 10.45
C GLN A 240 15.47 1.81 9.46
N PHE A 241 14.99 1.31 8.32
CA PHE A 241 15.86 0.77 7.27
C PHE A 241 16.80 1.84 6.70
N GLN A 242 16.26 2.99 6.30
CA GLN A 242 17.04 4.10 5.74
C GLN A 242 18.17 4.54 6.68
N GLN A 243 17.95 4.48 8.00
CA GLN A 243 18.92 4.80 9.04
C GLN A 243 19.83 3.63 9.43
N GLY A 244 19.71 2.48 8.76
CA GLY A 244 20.50 1.28 9.05
C GLY A 244 20.23 0.65 10.42
N LYS A 245 19.10 0.95 11.07
CA LYS A 245 18.76 0.50 12.43
C LYS A 245 18.24 -0.93 12.51
N ILE A 246 17.83 -1.50 11.37
CA ILE A 246 17.26 -2.84 11.27
C ILE A 246 17.91 -3.57 10.09
N ALA A 247 17.92 -4.90 10.16
CA ALA A 247 18.44 -5.75 9.09
C ALA A 247 17.32 -6.33 8.23
N MET A 248 16.15 -6.63 8.80
CA MET A 248 15.06 -7.28 8.08
C MET A 248 13.70 -6.76 8.52
N ALA A 249 12.75 -6.69 7.58
CA ALA A 249 11.33 -6.49 7.87
C ALA A 249 10.49 -7.09 6.76
N ASN A 250 9.29 -7.58 7.11
CA ASN A 250 8.24 -7.81 6.14
C ASN A 250 7.51 -6.48 5.93
N LEU A 251 7.70 -5.84 4.78
CA LEU A 251 7.25 -4.46 4.56
C LEU A 251 6.56 -4.32 3.20
N TRP A 252 5.65 -3.35 3.10
CA TRP A 252 4.95 -3.02 1.87
C TRP A 252 5.90 -2.63 0.75
N ALA A 253 5.71 -3.18 -0.44
CA ALA A 253 6.52 -2.90 -1.61
C ALA A 253 6.61 -1.42 -1.97
N SER A 254 5.54 -0.66 -1.70
CA SER A 254 5.50 0.80 -1.88
C SER A 254 6.51 1.58 -1.04
N ARG A 255 7.21 0.93 -0.10
CA ARG A 255 8.28 1.52 0.72
C ARG A 255 9.68 1.24 0.18
N ALA A 256 9.82 0.33 -0.78
CA ALA A 256 11.10 -0.16 -1.29
C ALA A 256 11.95 0.94 -1.94
N ALA A 257 11.35 1.73 -2.85
CA ALA A 257 12.09 2.73 -3.62
C ALA A 257 12.80 3.78 -2.75
N ALA A 258 12.15 4.18 -1.65
CA ALA A 258 12.73 5.14 -0.71
C ALA A 258 14.01 4.62 -0.02
N LEU A 259 14.21 3.30 0.06
CA LEU A 259 15.43 2.73 0.63
C LEU A 259 16.68 2.98 -0.23
N ASP A 260 16.47 3.39 -1.49
CA ASP A 260 17.50 3.64 -2.48
C ASP A 260 17.60 5.12 -2.90
N ASP A 261 16.97 6.02 -2.14
CA ASP A 261 17.20 7.46 -2.28
C ASP A 261 18.49 7.87 -1.53
N PRO A 262 19.58 8.27 -2.22
CA PRO A 262 20.84 8.65 -1.59
C PRO A 262 20.76 9.92 -0.75
N LYS A 263 19.68 10.71 -0.86
CA LYS A 263 19.45 11.89 -0.01
C LYS A 263 18.90 11.51 1.36
N GLU A 264 18.20 10.38 1.45
CA GLU A 264 17.42 9.99 2.62
C GLU A 264 17.89 8.66 3.26
N SER A 265 18.70 7.86 2.55
CA SER A 265 19.05 6.49 2.92
C SER A 265 20.56 6.27 3.04
N GLN A 266 20.97 5.60 4.12
CA GLN A 266 22.34 5.12 4.36
C GLN A 266 22.57 3.69 3.85
N VAL A 267 21.51 3.06 3.31
CA VAL A 267 21.51 1.65 2.88
C VAL A 267 21.25 1.47 1.39
N VAL A 268 21.51 2.52 0.60
CA VAL A 268 21.40 2.47 -0.87
C VAL A 268 22.22 1.30 -1.42
N GLY A 269 21.58 0.49 -2.26
CA GLY A 269 22.14 -0.69 -2.91
C GLY A 269 22.31 -1.90 -2.00
N LYS A 270 21.95 -1.82 -0.71
CA LYS A 270 22.23 -2.88 0.28
C LYS A 270 21.01 -3.71 0.67
N VAL A 271 19.81 -3.28 0.26
CA VAL A 271 18.55 -3.97 0.58
C VAL A 271 18.11 -4.81 -0.61
N ALA A 272 17.92 -6.10 -0.36
CA ALA A 272 17.37 -7.06 -1.31
C ALA A 272 15.92 -7.43 -0.93
N MET A 273 15.18 -7.89 -1.93
CA MET A 273 13.77 -8.28 -1.81
C MET A 273 13.59 -9.77 -2.07
N ALA A 274 12.85 -10.44 -1.19
CA ALA A 274 12.40 -11.82 -1.35
C ALA A 274 10.88 -11.92 -1.14
N ALA A 275 10.28 -13.08 -1.41
CA ALA A 275 8.88 -13.32 -1.08
C ALA A 275 8.63 -13.09 0.42
N ALA A 276 7.38 -12.81 0.79
CA ALA A 276 6.99 -12.85 2.19
C ALA A 276 7.34 -14.22 2.79
N PRO A 277 7.91 -14.28 4.01
CA PRO A 277 8.31 -15.55 4.59
C PRO A 277 7.11 -16.47 4.76
N LEU A 278 7.30 -17.77 4.57
CA LEU A 278 6.27 -18.76 4.83
C LEU A 278 6.03 -18.85 6.35
N ALA A 279 4.76 -18.91 6.76
CA ALA A 279 4.39 -19.17 8.16
C ALA A 279 4.74 -20.62 8.58
N MET A 280 4.70 -21.54 7.63
CA MET A 280 5.03 -22.95 7.81
C MET A 280 5.68 -23.52 6.54
N ALA A 281 6.58 -24.49 6.70
CA ALA A 281 7.22 -25.16 5.57
C ALA A 281 6.16 -25.76 4.63
N GLY A 282 6.33 -25.55 3.32
CA GLY A 282 5.36 -25.98 2.30
C GLY A 282 4.05 -25.18 2.26
N GLY A 283 3.88 -24.19 3.14
CA GLY A 283 2.76 -23.25 3.11
C GLY A 283 2.90 -22.20 2.01
N LYS A 284 1.92 -21.29 1.96
CA LYS A 284 1.94 -20.11 1.08
C LYS A 284 2.72 -18.97 1.75
N PRO A 285 3.24 -17.99 0.98
CA PRO A 285 3.78 -16.75 1.54
C PRO A 285 2.77 -16.12 2.49
N ALA A 286 3.21 -15.78 3.72
CA ALA A 286 2.37 -15.17 4.74
C ALA A 286 2.17 -13.68 4.45
N THR A 287 1.38 -13.40 3.41
CA THR A 287 1.04 -12.07 2.94
C THR A 287 -0.25 -12.13 2.13
N THR A 288 -0.82 -10.97 1.84
CA THR A 288 -1.96 -10.82 0.94
C THR A 288 -1.59 -9.89 -0.21
N MET A 289 -2.17 -10.14 -1.38
CA MET A 289 -2.03 -9.26 -2.54
C MET A 289 -3.07 -8.15 -2.47
N TRP A 290 -2.59 -6.92 -2.64
CA TRP A 290 -3.37 -5.70 -2.63
C TRP A 290 -3.24 -4.98 -3.96
N TRP A 291 -4.17 -4.10 -4.22
CA TRP A 291 -4.04 -3.07 -5.24
C TRP A 291 -4.37 -1.71 -4.63
N ASP A 292 -3.73 -0.68 -5.18
CA ASP A 292 -4.11 0.72 -4.95
C ASP A 292 -4.61 1.30 -6.27
N GLY A 293 -5.53 2.26 -6.19
CA GLY A 293 -6.20 2.81 -7.37
C GLY A 293 -7.03 4.04 -7.07
N ILE A 294 -7.73 4.52 -8.10
CA ILE A 294 -8.45 5.77 -8.10
C ILE A 294 -9.97 5.53 -8.11
N VAL A 295 -10.70 6.34 -7.34
CA VAL A 295 -12.16 6.51 -7.41
C VAL A 295 -12.51 7.98 -7.66
N VAL A 296 -13.73 8.21 -8.18
CA VAL A 296 -14.30 9.55 -8.36
C VAL A 296 -15.49 9.70 -7.41
N ALA A 297 -15.57 10.84 -6.72
CA ALA A 297 -16.67 11.14 -5.81
C ALA A 297 -18.02 11.18 -6.55
N LYS A 298 -19.10 10.78 -5.88
CA LYS A 298 -20.45 10.82 -6.43
C LYS A 298 -21.09 12.21 -6.30
N ASN A 299 -20.90 12.86 -5.16
CA ASN A 299 -21.56 14.13 -4.80
C ASN A 299 -20.85 15.35 -5.41
N ILE A 300 -20.60 15.33 -6.71
CA ILE A 300 -19.98 16.40 -7.50
C ILE A 300 -20.73 16.54 -8.84
N LYS A 301 -20.57 17.66 -9.54
CA LYS A 301 -21.20 17.87 -10.86
C LYS A 301 -20.60 16.93 -11.89
N ASP A 302 -21.36 16.58 -12.92
CA ASP A 302 -20.88 15.68 -14.00
C ASP A 302 -19.65 16.24 -14.72
N ALA A 303 -19.61 17.56 -14.97
CA ALA A 303 -18.45 18.22 -15.56
C ALA A 303 -17.19 18.12 -14.67
N GLU A 304 -17.36 18.15 -13.35
CA GLU A 304 -16.26 17.97 -12.39
C GLU A 304 -15.80 16.51 -12.37
N ALA A 305 -16.74 15.55 -12.41
CA ALA A 305 -16.42 14.12 -12.48
C ALA A 305 -15.68 13.75 -13.77
N GLU A 306 -16.08 14.35 -14.90
CA GLU A 306 -15.42 14.16 -16.19
C GLU A 306 -13.99 14.72 -16.19
N ALA A 307 -13.80 15.95 -15.72
CA ALA A 307 -12.47 16.54 -15.57
C ALA A 307 -11.60 15.72 -14.60
N ALA A 308 -12.17 15.30 -13.47
CA ALA A 308 -11.49 14.47 -12.46
C ALA A 308 -10.98 13.15 -13.05
N PHE A 309 -11.81 12.46 -13.82
CA PHE A 309 -11.41 11.20 -14.44
C PHE A 309 -10.33 11.40 -15.52
N ARG A 310 -10.45 12.42 -16.36
CA ARG A 310 -9.43 12.72 -17.38
C ARG A 310 -8.08 13.03 -16.75
N VAL A 311 -8.06 13.91 -15.73
CA VAL A 311 -6.84 14.19 -14.94
C VAL A 311 -6.28 12.92 -14.32
N ALA A 312 -7.13 12.06 -13.76
CA ALA A 312 -6.70 10.79 -13.20
C ALA A 312 -6.04 9.87 -14.24
N MET A 313 -6.54 9.83 -15.48
CA MET A 313 -5.94 9.03 -16.56
C MET A 313 -4.55 9.51 -16.96
N GLU A 314 -4.33 10.83 -16.98
CA GLU A 314 -2.99 11.43 -17.18
C GLU A 314 -2.06 11.07 -16.01
N GLY A 315 -2.60 11.02 -14.80
CA GLY A 315 -1.88 10.57 -13.61
C GLY A 315 -1.39 9.12 -13.66
N ILE A 316 -1.97 8.27 -14.51
CA ILE A 316 -1.66 6.84 -14.62
C ILE A 316 -1.28 6.45 -16.05
N ASP A 317 -0.59 7.34 -16.75
CA ASP A 317 -0.16 7.13 -18.12
C ASP A 317 1.20 6.40 -18.23
N THR A 318 1.61 6.11 -19.47
CA THR A 318 2.86 5.38 -19.73
C THR A 318 4.10 6.22 -19.43
N GLU A 319 4.06 7.53 -19.62
CA GLU A 319 5.24 8.39 -19.40
C GLU A 319 5.51 8.57 -17.91
N MET A 320 4.47 8.73 -17.08
CA MET A 320 4.56 8.71 -15.62
C MET A 320 5.23 7.42 -15.14
N VAL A 321 4.78 6.26 -15.65
CA VAL A 321 5.36 4.97 -15.27
C VAL A 321 6.82 4.86 -15.66
N LYS A 322 7.19 5.21 -16.90
CA LYS A 322 8.59 5.15 -17.34
C LYS A 322 9.50 6.04 -16.49
N ALA A 323 9.04 7.23 -16.13
CA ALA A 323 9.78 8.15 -15.28
C ALA A 323 9.87 7.67 -13.81
N ASN A 324 8.97 6.80 -13.37
CA ASN A 324 8.83 6.35 -11.98
C ASN A 324 8.77 4.81 -11.86
N ASN A 325 9.46 4.08 -12.74
CA ASN A 325 9.27 2.64 -12.92
C ASN A 325 9.42 1.85 -11.61
N ASP A 326 10.40 2.25 -10.80
CA ASP A 326 10.79 1.55 -9.58
C ASP A 326 10.01 1.97 -8.33
N THR A 327 9.12 2.97 -8.41
CA THR A 327 8.39 3.48 -7.22
C THR A 327 7.19 2.61 -6.83
N ALA A 328 6.74 1.72 -7.72
CA ALA A 328 5.65 0.78 -7.47
C ALA A 328 5.74 -0.47 -8.35
N VAL A 329 4.90 -1.46 -8.06
CA VAL A 329 4.61 -2.56 -9.00
C VAL A 329 3.37 -2.16 -9.80
N TRP A 330 3.58 -1.42 -10.89
CA TRP A 330 2.50 -0.79 -11.64
C TRP A 330 1.63 -1.80 -12.40
N LEU A 331 0.34 -1.51 -12.50
CA LEU A 331 -0.64 -2.19 -13.38
C LEU A 331 -0.84 -1.45 -14.71
N ILE A 332 0.05 -0.50 -15.00
CA ILE A 332 -0.07 0.45 -16.10
C ILE A 332 0.92 0.06 -17.20
N LYS A 333 0.53 0.30 -18.47
CA LYS A 333 1.36 0.04 -19.64
C LYS A 333 2.69 0.78 -19.56
N GLY A 334 3.78 0.07 -19.86
CA GLY A 334 5.15 0.60 -19.85
C GLY A 334 5.94 0.22 -18.61
N PHE A 335 5.33 -0.47 -17.64
CA PHE A 335 6.04 -1.00 -16.49
C PHE A 335 6.98 -2.14 -16.86
N GLU A 336 8.22 -2.04 -16.38
CA GLU A 336 9.24 -3.07 -16.50
C GLU A 336 9.64 -3.58 -15.10
N PRO A 337 9.35 -4.84 -14.73
CA PRO A 337 9.62 -5.33 -13.39
C PRO A 337 11.10 -5.24 -12.99
N GLY A 338 11.42 -4.29 -12.10
CA GLY A 338 12.75 -4.10 -11.53
C GLY A 338 13.02 -4.92 -10.26
N ARG A 339 14.12 -4.62 -9.57
CA ARG A 339 14.51 -5.35 -8.35
C ARG A 339 13.50 -5.22 -7.21
N PHE A 340 12.79 -4.10 -7.11
CA PHE A 340 11.79 -3.88 -6.05
C PHE A 340 10.48 -4.64 -6.29
N ALA A 341 10.22 -5.05 -7.53
CA ALA A 341 9.07 -5.88 -7.85
C ALA A 341 9.28 -7.35 -7.45
N LYS A 342 10.53 -7.80 -7.28
CA LYS A 342 10.88 -9.22 -7.05
C LYS A 342 10.10 -9.84 -5.89
N GLY A 343 9.99 -9.15 -4.76
CA GLY A 343 9.31 -9.70 -3.58
C GLY A 343 7.81 -9.88 -3.77
N VAL A 344 7.14 -8.91 -4.42
CA VAL A 344 5.71 -8.99 -4.77
C VAL A 344 5.47 -10.11 -5.78
N VAL A 345 6.26 -10.15 -6.86
CA VAL A 345 6.16 -11.17 -7.90
C VAL A 345 6.40 -12.56 -7.32
N ALA A 346 7.44 -12.73 -6.50
CA ALA A 346 7.74 -14.01 -5.86
C ALA A 346 6.63 -14.44 -4.87
N SER A 347 6.03 -13.50 -4.14
CA SER A 347 4.90 -13.79 -3.25
C SER A 347 3.66 -14.23 -4.04
N ALA A 348 3.35 -13.55 -5.14
CA ALA A 348 2.25 -13.91 -6.03
C ALA A 348 2.47 -15.30 -6.67
N MET A 349 3.68 -15.57 -7.19
CA MET A 349 4.05 -16.87 -7.75
C MET A 349 4.02 -18.00 -6.71
N GLY A 350 4.32 -17.67 -5.44
CA GLY A 350 4.18 -18.58 -4.30
C GLY A 350 2.72 -18.83 -3.87
N GLY A 351 1.75 -18.19 -4.53
CA GLY A 351 0.33 -18.41 -4.29
C GLY A 351 -0.26 -17.58 -3.15
N ALA A 352 0.35 -16.44 -2.81
CA ALA A 352 -0.24 -15.49 -1.87
C ALA A 352 -1.67 -15.12 -2.29
N PRO A 353 -2.67 -15.24 -1.39
CA PRO A 353 -4.05 -14.91 -1.73
C PRO A 353 -4.25 -13.40 -1.90
N ASN A 354 -5.27 -13.00 -2.66
CA ASN A 354 -5.75 -11.62 -2.64
C ASN A 354 -6.34 -11.28 -1.27
N TYR A 355 -6.21 -10.02 -0.84
CA TYR A 355 -6.89 -9.57 0.36
C TYR A 355 -8.42 -9.68 0.21
N PRO A 356 -9.15 -10.27 1.18
CA PRO A 356 -10.59 -10.45 1.08
C PRO A 356 -11.33 -9.11 1.29
N SER A 357 -11.77 -8.48 0.20
CA SER A 357 -12.55 -7.23 0.22
C SER A 357 -14.05 -7.45 0.49
N THR A 358 -14.40 -7.90 1.70
CA THR A 358 -15.80 -8.10 2.11
C THR A 358 -16.17 -7.27 3.35
N THR A 359 -17.46 -7.02 3.58
CA THR A 359 -17.94 -6.36 4.80
C THR A 359 -17.51 -7.14 6.06
N ALA A 360 -17.64 -8.48 6.04
CA ALA A 360 -17.19 -9.34 7.12
C ALA A 360 -15.69 -9.15 7.42
N MET A 361 -14.85 -9.06 6.38
CA MET A 361 -13.42 -8.81 6.58
C MET A 361 -13.16 -7.44 7.19
N GLY A 362 -13.88 -6.40 6.77
CA GLY A 362 -13.78 -5.06 7.37
C GLY A 362 -14.08 -5.08 8.88
N LEU A 363 -15.14 -5.79 9.29
CA LEU A 363 -15.47 -5.97 10.70
C LEU A 363 -14.41 -6.77 11.46
N MET A 364 -13.89 -7.83 10.85
CA MET A 364 -12.84 -8.66 11.44
C MET A 364 -11.54 -7.87 11.65
N GLN A 365 -11.14 -7.07 10.65
CA GLN A 365 -9.98 -6.19 10.74
C GLN A 365 -10.10 -5.19 11.89
N THR A 366 -11.28 -4.57 12.06
CA THR A 366 -11.54 -3.66 13.20
C THR A 366 -11.43 -4.40 14.52
N ALA A 367 -12.07 -5.57 14.65
CA ALA A 367 -12.01 -6.38 15.87
C ALA A 367 -10.58 -6.80 16.22
N LEU A 368 -9.78 -7.19 15.23
CA LEU A 368 -8.36 -7.50 15.41
C LEU A 368 -7.57 -6.28 15.89
N GLY A 369 -7.71 -5.14 15.22
CA GLY A 369 -6.94 -3.94 15.55
C GLY A 369 -7.21 -3.41 16.96
N GLU A 370 -8.43 -3.58 17.46
CA GLU A 370 -8.82 -3.19 18.83
C GLU A 370 -8.27 -4.12 19.92
N ARG A 371 -8.07 -5.41 19.62
CA ARG A 371 -7.83 -6.44 20.65
C ARG A 371 -6.40 -6.98 20.69
N LEU A 372 -5.68 -6.94 19.56
CA LEU A 372 -4.31 -7.44 19.50
C LEU A 372 -3.30 -6.67 20.39
N PRO A 373 -3.41 -5.34 20.60
CA PRO A 373 -2.46 -4.63 21.47
C PRO A 373 -2.39 -5.17 22.91
N ASP A 374 -3.51 -5.64 23.46
CA ASP A 374 -3.54 -6.22 24.81
C ASP A 374 -2.76 -7.53 24.90
N PHE A 375 -2.82 -8.37 23.86
CA PHE A 375 -1.98 -9.57 23.77
C PHE A 375 -0.49 -9.20 23.67
N MET A 376 -0.14 -8.26 22.80
CA MET A 376 1.26 -7.86 22.58
C MET A 376 1.89 -7.30 23.86
N THR A 377 1.11 -6.56 24.65
CA THR A 377 1.54 -6.00 25.95
C THR A 377 1.43 -6.97 27.13
N GLY A 378 0.91 -8.19 26.94
CA GLY A 378 0.76 -9.20 27.99
C GLY A 378 -0.42 -8.96 28.94
N LYS A 379 -1.35 -8.07 28.59
CA LYS A 379 -2.58 -7.81 29.36
C LYS A 379 -3.63 -8.91 29.19
N ALA A 380 -3.54 -9.71 28.13
CA ALA A 380 -4.44 -10.82 27.85
C ALA A 380 -3.66 -12.02 27.29
N THR A 381 -4.13 -13.24 27.58
CA THR A 381 -3.61 -14.46 26.94
C THR A 381 -4.06 -14.57 25.48
N ALA A 382 -3.42 -15.45 24.71
CA ALA A 382 -3.79 -15.68 23.32
C ALA A 382 -5.27 -16.11 23.18
N GLU A 383 -5.73 -17.01 24.04
CA GLU A 383 -7.10 -17.53 24.07
C GLU A 383 -8.11 -16.42 24.41
N GLN A 384 -7.80 -15.60 25.42
CA GLN A 384 -8.64 -14.47 25.82
C GLN A 384 -8.75 -13.45 24.69
N THR A 385 -7.65 -13.14 24.01
CA THR A 385 -7.63 -12.20 22.90
C THR A 385 -8.44 -12.71 21.71
N LEU A 386 -8.27 -13.97 21.30
CA LEU A 386 -9.03 -14.55 20.19
C LEU A 386 -10.53 -14.61 20.50
N ALA A 387 -10.91 -15.00 21.71
CA ALA A 387 -12.31 -14.98 22.13
C ALA A 387 -12.90 -13.55 22.12
N ALA A 388 -12.12 -12.56 22.57
CA ALA A 388 -12.53 -11.15 22.54
C ALA A 388 -12.67 -10.61 21.11
N ILE A 389 -11.82 -11.04 20.17
CA ILE A 389 -11.94 -10.70 18.74
C ILE A 389 -13.25 -11.24 18.18
N GLU A 390 -13.57 -12.52 18.41
CA GLU A 390 -14.81 -13.12 17.92
C GLU A 390 -16.06 -12.46 18.51
N ALA A 391 -16.05 -12.15 19.80
CA ALA A 391 -17.15 -11.43 20.45
C ALA A 391 -17.33 -10.01 19.86
N SER A 392 -16.23 -9.29 19.65
CA SER A 392 -16.21 -7.95 19.05
C SER A 392 -16.74 -7.97 17.61
N TYR A 393 -16.35 -8.96 16.83
CA TYR A 393 -16.86 -9.19 15.48
C TYR A 393 -18.35 -9.53 15.48
N LEU A 394 -18.79 -10.49 16.30
CA LEU A 394 -20.18 -10.95 16.36
C LEU A 394 -21.16 -9.84 16.72
N ALA A 395 -20.79 -8.95 17.65
CA ALA A 395 -21.62 -7.80 18.02
C ALA A 395 -21.92 -6.94 16.79
N ARG A 396 -20.88 -6.53 16.06
CA ARG A 396 -21.01 -5.68 14.86
C ARG A 396 -21.66 -6.42 13.68
N ALA A 397 -21.36 -7.70 13.52
CA ALA A 397 -21.93 -8.51 12.44
C ALA A 397 -23.45 -8.66 12.61
N ARG A 398 -23.95 -8.79 13.85
CA ARG A 398 -25.39 -8.79 14.16
C ARG A 398 -26.03 -7.44 13.93
N GLU A 399 -25.39 -6.35 14.36
CA GLU A 399 -25.86 -4.98 14.11
C GLU A 399 -26.02 -4.68 12.61
N GLN A 400 -25.15 -5.25 11.76
CA GLN A 400 -25.21 -5.11 10.30
C GLN A 400 -26.00 -6.22 9.60
N GLY A 401 -26.66 -7.12 10.35
CA GLY A 401 -27.48 -8.21 9.78
C GLY A 401 -26.70 -9.28 9.01
N LEU A 402 -25.37 -9.34 9.15
CA LEU A 402 -24.51 -10.35 8.51
C LEU A 402 -24.62 -11.73 9.18
N VAL A 403 -24.85 -11.73 10.50
CA VAL A 403 -25.07 -12.92 11.32
C VAL A 403 -26.43 -12.77 11.99
N ARG A 404 -27.24 -13.84 11.95
CA ARG A 404 -28.59 -13.86 12.54
C ARG A 404 -28.58 -14.07 14.05
#